data_AF-A0A146KAJ6-F1
#
_entry.id   AF-A0A146KAJ6-F1
#
_cell.length_a   1.000
_cell.length_b   1.000
_cell.length_c   1.000
_cell.angle_alpha   90.00
_cell.angle_beta   90.00
_cell.angle_gamma   90.00
#
_symmetry.space_group_name_H-M   'P 1'
#
loop_
_entity.id
_entity.type
_entity.pdbx_description
1 polymer ?
#
loop_
_entity_poly.entity_id
_entity_poly.type
_entity_poly.pdbx_seq_one_letter_code
_entity_poly.pdbx_strand_id
1 'polypeptide(L)'
;MNYTEKIRQLKQINQKFKRNINQRTRYKWSLELLHKFALYVSKTGIKQIKPSQLQATFEYDGLKNHQLGSHLQKYKLKIQQEQGLVSLKQIENWMCPQEFLIYEDIAFECTKWRQIQEQDTTLTSQFEQLKSISIDETQELDYFYSLMNDYIQLQE
;
A
#
# COMPACT_ATOMS: atom_id res chain seq x y z
N MET A 1 4.89 -11.86 57.37
CA MET A 1 4.33 -12.24 56.05
C MET A 1 5.42 -12.95 55.26
N ASN A 2 5.20 -14.21 54.86
CA ASN A 2 6.20 -15.04 54.18
C ASN A 2 6.39 -14.55 52.73
N TYR A 3 7.63 -14.57 52.22
CA TYR A 3 7.96 -14.20 50.84
C TYR A 3 7.06 -14.89 49.80
N THR A 4 6.73 -16.15 50.05
CA THR A 4 5.84 -16.96 49.19
C THR A 4 4.43 -16.38 49.08
N GLU A 5 3.90 -15.85 50.19
CA GLU A 5 2.58 -15.21 50.23
C GLU A 5 2.58 -13.90 49.44
N LYS A 6 3.67 -13.12 49.55
CA LYS A 6 3.85 -11.86 48.81
C LYS A 6 3.89 -12.10 47.29
N ILE A 7 4.58 -13.14 46.83
CA ILE A 7 4.58 -13.54 45.41
C ILE A 7 3.18 -13.95 44.95
N ARG A 8 2.45 -14.72 45.76
CA ARG A 8 1.08 -15.14 45.42
C ARG A 8 0.14 -13.94 45.28
N GLN A 9 0.22 -12.98 46.20
CA GLN A 9 -0.57 -11.74 46.13
C GLN A 9 -0.23 -10.92 44.88
N LEU A 10 1.06 -10.75 44.56
CA LEU A 10 1.49 -10.04 43.35
C LEU A 10 0.95 -10.69 42.07
N LYS A 11 0.96 -12.03 41.98
CA LYS A 11 0.38 -12.76 40.83
C LYS A 11 -1.12 -12.50 40.70
N GLN A 12 -1.87 -12.51 41.80
CA GLN A 12 -3.31 -12.25 41.80
C GLN A 12 -3.63 -10.82 41.39
N ILE A 13 -2.87 -9.84 41.88
CA ILE A 13 -3.01 -8.43 41.50
C ILE A 13 -2.75 -8.28 39.98
N ASN A 14 -1.66 -8.84 39.47
CA ASN A 14 -1.35 -8.82 38.04
C ASN A 14 -2.44 -9.47 37.18
N GLN A 15 -3.02 -10.60 37.62
CA GLN A 15 -4.13 -11.24 36.92
C GLN A 15 -5.39 -10.35 36.90
N LYS A 16 -5.73 -9.69 38.02
CA LYS A 16 -6.84 -8.73 38.08
C LYS A 16 -6.61 -7.54 37.14
N PHE A 17 -5.41 -6.98 37.12
CA PHE A 17 -5.05 -5.89 36.20
C PHE A 17 -5.16 -6.32 34.73
N LYS A 18 -4.65 -7.51 34.36
CA LYS A 18 -4.79 -8.04 32.98
C LYS A 18 -6.25 -8.22 32.57
N ARG A 19 -7.10 -8.73 33.48
CA ARG A 19 -8.55 -8.87 33.22
C ARG A 19 -9.22 -7.50 33.03
N ASN A 20 -8.92 -6.53 33.87
CA ASN A 20 -9.52 -5.18 33.79
C ASN A 20 -9.05 -4.40 32.55
N ILE A 21 -7.80 -4.58 32.11
CA ILE A 21 -7.30 -4.01 30.85
C ILE A 21 -8.04 -4.60 29.65
N ASN A 22 -8.31 -5.91 29.68
CA ASN A 22 -9.08 -6.60 28.64
C ASN A 22 -10.58 -6.26 28.67
N GLN A 23 -11.08 -5.69 29.78
CA GLN A 23 -12.45 -5.20 29.92
C GLN A 23 -12.63 -3.76 29.42
N ARG A 24 -11.56 -3.06 28.99
CA ARG A 24 -11.72 -1.84 28.20
C ARG A 24 -12.47 -2.24 26.94
N THR A 25 -13.72 -1.78 26.85
CA THR A 25 -14.68 -2.13 25.79
C THR A 25 -14.01 -2.06 24.43
N ARG A 26 -13.98 -3.20 23.72
CA ARG A 26 -13.43 -3.28 22.37
C ARG A 26 -14.15 -2.23 21.53
N TYR A 27 -13.37 -1.33 20.94
CA TYR A 27 -13.93 -0.31 20.06
C TYR A 27 -14.71 -0.96 18.92
N LYS A 28 -15.92 -0.44 18.67
CA LYS A 28 -16.81 -0.92 17.62
C LYS A 28 -16.84 0.12 16.50
N TRP A 29 -16.51 -0.31 15.29
CA TRP A 29 -16.59 0.53 14.10
C TRP A 29 -18.06 0.74 13.73
N SER A 30 -18.50 1.99 13.69
CA SER A 30 -19.81 2.35 13.15
C SER A 30 -19.78 2.33 11.62
N LEU A 31 -20.96 2.23 10.99
CA LEU A 31 -21.07 2.25 9.53
C LEU A 31 -20.51 3.56 8.94
N GLU A 32 -20.81 4.68 9.58
CA GLU A 32 -20.31 6.01 9.20
C GLU A 32 -18.78 6.07 9.21
N LEU A 33 -18.14 5.52 10.27
CA LEU A 33 -16.69 5.49 10.35
C LEU A 33 -16.05 4.54 9.36
N LEU A 34 -16.70 3.41 9.05
CA LEU A 34 -16.25 2.49 8.01
C LEU A 34 -16.27 3.17 6.64
N HIS A 35 -17.36 3.87 6.31
CA HIS A 35 -17.47 4.63 5.06
C HIS A 35 -16.43 5.75 4.99
N LYS A 36 -16.31 6.58 6.03
CA LYS A 36 -15.29 7.64 6.12
C LYS A 36 -13.87 7.07 5.96
N PHE A 37 -13.59 5.93 6.58
CA PHE A 37 -12.31 5.23 6.45
C PHE A 37 -12.04 4.78 5.02
N ALA A 38 -12.98 4.05 4.42
CA ALA A 38 -12.85 3.52 3.07
C ALA A 38 -12.70 4.64 2.05
N LEU A 39 -13.48 5.72 2.16
CA LEU A 39 -13.37 6.90 1.31
C LEU A 39 -12.00 7.56 1.41
N TYR A 40 -11.48 7.78 2.63
CA TYR A 40 -10.16 8.40 2.80
C TYR A 40 -9.02 7.54 2.23
N VAL A 41 -9.10 6.23 2.45
CA VAL A 41 -8.16 5.25 1.88
C VAL A 41 -8.21 5.29 0.35
N SER A 42 -9.39 5.30 -0.25
CA SER A 42 -9.55 5.35 -1.72
C SER A 42 -9.02 6.67 -2.30
N LYS A 43 -9.23 7.80 -1.64
CA LYS A 43 -8.65 9.10 -2.07
C LYS A 43 -7.12 9.11 -2.05
N THR A 44 -6.52 8.54 -1.01
CA THR A 44 -5.06 8.57 -0.81
C THR A 44 -4.32 7.50 -1.63
N GLY A 45 -5.01 6.39 -1.93
CA GLY A 45 -4.43 5.18 -2.50
C GLY A 45 -4.05 4.15 -1.44
N ILE A 46 -4.67 2.96 -1.51
CA ILE A 46 -4.51 1.89 -0.51
C ILE A 46 -3.08 1.35 -0.42
N LYS A 47 -2.29 1.40 -1.50
CA LYS A 47 -0.95 0.82 -1.55
C LYS A 47 -0.01 1.52 -0.58
N GLN A 48 -0.04 2.84 -0.57
CA GLN A 48 0.92 3.71 0.11
C GLN A 48 0.44 4.28 1.45
N ILE A 49 -0.86 4.23 1.74
CA ILE A 49 -1.39 4.84 2.96
C ILE A 49 -0.83 4.21 4.24
N LYS A 50 -0.45 5.07 5.18
CA LYS A 50 0.06 4.71 6.51
C LYS A 50 -0.94 5.09 7.61
N PRO A 51 -1.00 4.34 8.73
CA PRO A 51 -1.87 4.67 9.86
C PRO A 51 -1.64 6.06 10.46
N SER A 52 -0.42 6.58 10.38
CA SER A 52 -0.10 7.95 10.81
C SER A 52 -0.81 9.03 10.00
N GLN A 53 -1.03 8.81 8.70
CA GLN A 53 -1.76 9.74 7.84
C GLN A 53 -3.26 9.73 8.15
N LEU A 54 -3.80 8.55 8.45
CA LEU A 54 -5.18 8.40 8.90
C LEU A 54 -5.42 9.10 10.24
N GLN A 55 -4.46 9.04 11.18
CA GLN A 55 -4.62 9.60 12.52
C GLN A 55 -5.08 11.07 12.53
N ALA A 56 -4.55 11.91 11.63
CA ALA A 56 -4.92 13.32 11.53
C ALA A 56 -6.39 13.52 11.14
N THR A 57 -6.96 12.59 10.37
CA THR A 57 -8.35 12.66 9.90
C THR A 57 -9.35 12.11 10.91
N PHE A 58 -8.90 11.16 11.75
CA PHE A 58 -9.74 10.42 12.69
C PHE A 58 -9.51 10.81 14.16
N GLU A 59 -8.78 11.89 14.41
CA GLU A 59 -8.47 12.37 15.77
C GLU A 59 -9.74 12.70 16.55
N TYR A 60 -10.67 13.44 15.93
CA TYR A 60 -11.96 13.80 16.54
C TYR A 60 -12.90 12.61 16.74
N ASP A 61 -12.68 11.50 16.04
CA ASP A 61 -13.44 10.26 16.20
C ASP A 61 -12.95 9.41 17.39
N GLY A 62 -11.90 9.87 18.09
CA GLY A 62 -11.30 9.19 19.23
C GLY A 62 -10.53 7.91 18.85
N LEU A 63 -10.26 7.71 17.55
CA LEU A 63 -9.55 6.56 17.04
C LEU A 63 -8.05 6.71 17.25
N LYS A 64 -7.44 5.64 17.77
CA LYS A 64 -6.01 5.56 18.00
C LYS A 64 -5.30 4.91 16.81
N ASN A 65 -4.04 5.27 16.63
CA ASN A 65 -3.23 4.81 15.49
C ASN A 65 -3.20 3.28 15.35
N HIS A 66 -3.09 2.54 16.46
CA HIS A 66 -3.10 1.07 16.43
C HIS A 66 -4.45 0.48 16.00
N GLN A 67 -5.57 1.15 16.27
CA GLN A 67 -6.90 0.71 15.82
C GLN A 67 -7.04 0.93 14.31
N LEU A 68 -6.58 2.09 13.82
CA LEU A 68 -6.50 2.41 12.40
C LEU A 68 -5.59 1.43 11.66
N GLY A 69 -4.42 1.12 12.22
CA GLY A 69 -3.49 0.15 11.65
C GLY A 69 -4.05 -1.27 11.59
N SER A 70 -4.70 -1.74 12.67
CA SER A 70 -5.35 -3.04 12.68
C SER A 70 -6.50 -3.12 11.67
N HIS A 71 -7.28 -2.04 11.52
CA HIS A 71 -8.36 -2.00 10.54
C HIS A 71 -7.84 -1.94 9.10
N LEU A 72 -6.84 -1.09 8.83
CA LEU A 72 -6.16 -1.01 7.52
C LEU A 72 -5.55 -2.35 7.10
N GLN A 73 -4.93 -3.08 8.04
CA GLN A 73 -4.40 -4.41 7.74
C GLN A 73 -5.52 -5.38 7.34
N LYS A 74 -6.65 -5.40 8.06
CA LYS A 74 -7.80 -6.24 7.71
C LYS A 74 -8.40 -5.85 6.36
N TYR A 75 -8.47 -4.55 6.08
CA TYR A 75 -8.93 -4.01 4.81
C TYR A 75 -8.07 -4.51 3.64
N LYS A 76 -6.74 -4.44 3.77
CA LYS A 76 -5.80 -5.00 2.77
C LYS A 76 -5.93 -6.51 2.61
N LEU A 77 -6.05 -7.26 3.71
CA LEU A 77 -6.25 -8.71 3.66
C LEU A 77 -7.57 -9.08 2.97
N LYS A 78 -8.64 -8.29 3.18
CA LYS A 78 -9.92 -8.51 2.52
C LYS A 78 -9.82 -8.30 1.01
N ILE A 79 -9.17 -7.22 0.57
CA ILE A 79 -8.86 -7.00 -0.86
C ILE A 79 -8.07 -8.20 -1.41
N GLN A 80 -7.02 -8.64 -0.69
CA GLN A 80 -6.20 -9.77 -1.11
C GLN A 80 -7.05 -11.03 -1.34
N GLN A 81 -7.95 -11.33 -0.41
CA GLN A 81 -8.83 -12.50 -0.49
C GLN A 81 -9.84 -12.38 -1.64
N GLU A 82 -10.52 -11.24 -1.77
CA GLU A 82 -11.54 -11.02 -2.79
C GLU A 82 -10.98 -10.98 -4.21
N GLN A 83 -9.74 -10.51 -4.37
CA GLN A 83 -9.05 -10.40 -5.66
C GLN A 83 -8.16 -11.61 -5.98
N GLY A 84 -8.07 -12.60 -5.09
CA GLY A 84 -7.24 -13.79 -5.28
C GLY A 84 -5.73 -13.49 -5.37
N LEU A 85 -5.25 -12.45 -4.68
CA LEU A 85 -3.85 -12.04 -4.73
C LEU A 85 -2.97 -12.96 -3.87
N VAL A 86 -1.80 -13.32 -4.41
CA VAL A 86 -0.81 -14.14 -3.69
C VAL A 86 -0.13 -13.35 -2.57
N SER A 87 0.02 -12.03 -2.75
CA SER A 87 0.71 -11.16 -1.80
C SER A 87 0.06 -9.78 -1.69
N LEU A 88 0.13 -9.19 -0.50
CA LEU A 88 -0.27 -7.80 -0.25
C LEU A 88 0.49 -6.77 -1.12
N LYS A 89 1.63 -7.14 -1.69
CA LYS A 89 2.40 -6.27 -2.60
C LYS A 89 1.71 -6.04 -3.95
N GLN A 90 0.81 -6.94 -4.33
CA GLN A 90 0.04 -6.85 -5.59
C GLN A 90 -1.20 -5.96 -5.46
N ILE A 91 -1.43 -5.38 -4.27
CA ILE A 91 -2.53 -4.44 -4.07
C ILE A 91 -2.21 -3.14 -4.80
N GLU A 92 -3.13 -2.71 -5.66
CA GLU A 92 -3.06 -1.46 -6.39
C GLU A 92 -4.05 -0.42 -5.85
N ASN A 93 -3.79 0.87 -6.09
CA ASN A 93 -4.54 1.98 -5.48
C ASN A 93 -6.03 2.01 -5.82
N TRP A 94 -6.43 1.45 -6.96
CA TRP A 94 -7.83 1.36 -7.38
C TRP A 94 -8.60 0.23 -6.68
N MET A 95 -7.93 -0.69 -5.99
CA MET A 95 -8.58 -1.84 -5.37
C MET A 95 -9.30 -1.45 -4.07
N CYS A 96 -10.49 -2.01 -3.89
CA CYS A 96 -11.36 -1.75 -2.75
C CYS A 96 -12.20 -3.01 -2.45
N PRO A 97 -12.54 -3.31 -1.18
CA PRO A 97 -13.45 -4.41 -0.87
C PRO A 97 -14.83 -4.20 -1.49
N GLN A 98 -15.45 -5.28 -1.96
CA GLN A 98 -16.73 -5.24 -2.66
C GLN A 98 -17.84 -4.56 -1.86
N GLU A 99 -17.83 -4.72 -0.53
CA GLU A 99 -18.83 -4.13 0.37
C GLU A 99 -18.86 -2.59 0.34
N PHE A 100 -17.76 -1.95 -0.08
CA PHE A 100 -17.68 -0.50 -0.16
C PHE A 100 -17.94 0.06 -1.57
N LEU A 101 -18.03 -0.81 -2.59
CA LEU A 101 -18.36 -0.39 -3.96
C LEU A 101 -19.82 0.00 -4.13
N ILE A 102 -20.67 -0.29 -3.13
CA ILE A 102 -22.05 0.22 -3.08
C ILE A 102 -22.11 1.74 -2.90
N TYR A 103 -21.02 2.36 -2.42
CA TYR A 103 -20.94 3.80 -2.21
C TYR A 103 -20.32 4.45 -3.44
N GLU A 104 -21.10 5.29 -4.13
CA GLU A 104 -20.70 5.91 -5.39
C GLU A 104 -19.43 6.76 -5.28
N ASP A 105 -19.27 7.47 -4.16
CA ASP A 105 -18.11 8.30 -3.89
C ASP A 105 -16.81 7.50 -3.78
N ILE A 106 -16.87 6.33 -3.15
CA ILE A 106 -15.74 5.40 -3.06
C ILE A 106 -15.43 4.80 -4.43
N ALA A 107 -16.45 4.32 -5.15
CA ALA A 107 -16.29 3.74 -6.48
C ALA A 107 -15.68 4.74 -7.47
N PHE A 108 -16.08 6.00 -7.37
CA PHE A 108 -15.55 7.10 -8.18
C PHE A 108 -14.05 7.31 -7.95
N GLU A 109 -13.59 7.37 -6.69
CA GLU A 109 -12.16 7.52 -6.39
C GLU A 109 -11.33 6.32 -6.87
N CYS A 110 -11.86 5.09 -6.73
CA CYS A 110 -11.23 3.89 -7.27
C CYS A 110 -11.06 3.95 -8.79
N THR A 111 -12.06 4.49 -9.50
CA THR A 111 -12.02 4.61 -10.96
C THR A 111 -10.94 5.59 -11.42
N LYS A 112 -10.75 6.71 -10.71
CA LYS A 112 -9.67 7.67 -11.02
C LYS A 112 -8.30 7.01 -10.96
N TRP A 113 -8.05 6.20 -9.92
CA TRP A 113 -6.77 5.49 -9.80
C TRP A 113 -6.52 4.50 -10.93
N ARG A 114 -7.57 3.85 -11.44
CA ARG A 114 -7.45 2.92 -12.56
C ARG A 114 -6.98 3.63 -13.83
N GLN A 115 -7.54 4.81 -14.13
CA GLN A 115 -7.16 5.61 -15.30
C GLN A 115 -5.70 6.05 -15.26
N ILE A 116 -5.20 6.44 -14.08
CA ILE A 116 -3.80 6.86 -13.90
C ILE A 116 -2.84 5.71 -14.23
N GLN A 117 -3.16 4.49 -13.79
CA GLN A 117 -2.30 3.32 -14.01
C GLN A 117 -2.22 2.90 -15.49
N GLU A 118 -3.32 3.05 -16.24
CA GLU A 118 -3.38 2.77 -17.68
C GLU A 118 -2.55 3.77 -18.50
N GLN A 119 -2.47 5.02 -18.05
CA GLN A 119 -1.62 6.03 -18.69
C GLN A 119 -0.12 5.78 -18.45
N ASP A 120 0.26 5.42 -17.22
CA ASP A 120 1.66 5.15 -16.86
C ASP A 120 2.25 3.95 -17.64
N THR A 121 1.44 2.91 -17.86
CA THR A 121 1.84 1.75 -18.65
C THR A 121 2.04 2.08 -20.12
N THR A 122 1.20 2.95 -20.68
CA THR A 122 1.29 3.40 -22.08
C THR A 122 2.56 4.21 -22.34
N LEU A 123 2.90 5.13 -21.44
CA LEU A 123 4.12 5.95 -21.56
C LEU A 123 5.40 5.13 -21.42
N THR A 124 5.39 4.13 -20.52
CA THR A 124 6.53 3.22 -20.33
C THR A 124 6.79 2.40 -21.59
N SER A 125 5.73 1.86 -22.22
CA SER A 125 5.86 1.10 -23.47
C SER A 125 6.38 1.95 -24.63
N GLN A 126 5.97 3.21 -24.74
CA GLN A 126 6.47 4.13 -25.76
C GLN A 126 7.95 4.48 -25.54
N PHE A 127 8.39 4.65 -24.30
CA PHE A 127 9.79 4.91 -23.98
C PHE A 127 10.70 3.72 -24.28
N GLU A 128 10.23 2.49 -24.05
CA GLU A 128 10.97 1.28 -24.43
C GLU A 128 11.10 1.11 -25.94
N GLN A 129 10.03 1.43 -26.70
CA GLN A 129 10.09 1.44 -28.17
C GLN A 129 11.10 2.47 -28.70
N LEU A 130 11.15 3.67 -28.12
CA LEU A 130 12.13 4.69 -28.51
C LEU A 130 13.57 4.28 -28.19
N LYS A 131 13.80 3.58 -27.07
CA LYS A 131 15.11 3.01 -26.76
C LYS A 131 15.56 1.94 -27.76
N SER A 132 14.65 1.13 -28.28
CA SER A 132 15.02 0.15 -29.32
C SER A 132 15.37 0.81 -30.66
N ILE A 133 14.82 1.98 -30.97
CA ILE A 133 15.10 2.71 -32.21
C ILE A 133 16.48 3.40 -32.18
N SER A 134 16.94 3.88 -31.01
CA SER A 134 18.22 4.60 -30.91
C SER A 134 19.47 3.70 -30.87
N ILE A 135 19.31 2.38 -30.86
CA ILE A 135 20.44 1.44 -30.79
C ILE A 135 21.01 1.14 -32.20
N ASP A 136 20.24 1.36 -33.27
CA ASP A 136 20.70 1.13 -34.65
C ASP A 136 21.74 2.18 -35.12
N GLU A 137 21.63 3.44 -34.68
CA GLU A 137 22.58 4.50 -35.08
C GLU A 137 23.99 4.30 -34.48
N THR A 138 24.11 3.62 -33.34
CA THR A 138 25.41 3.33 -32.74
C THR A 138 26.18 2.21 -33.47
N GLN A 139 25.48 1.26 -34.11
CA GLN A 139 26.14 0.21 -34.88
C GLN A 139 26.71 0.74 -36.21
N GLU A 140 26.05 1.71 -36.84
CA GLU A 140 26.58 2.36 -38.05
C GLU A 140 27.84 3.17 -37.76
N LEU A 141 27.90 3.87 -36.62
CA LEU A 141 29.08 4.63 -36.21
C LEU A 141 30.27 3.71 -35.89
N ASP A 142 30.07 2.63 -35.14
CA ASP A 142 31.14 1.68 -34.84
C ASP A 142 31.66 0.97 -36.10
N TYR A 143 30.77 0.65 -37.05
CA TYR A 143 31.16 0.10 -38.36
C TYR A 143 31.95 1.12 -39.20
N PHE A 144 31.53 2.39 -39.19
CA PHE A 144 32.22 3.48 -39.89
C PHE A 144 33.61 3.75 -39.31
N TYR A 145 33.75 3.74 -37.97
CA TYR A 145 35.05 3.89 -37.31
C TYR A 145 35.98 2.70 -37.55
N SER A 146 35.45 1.47 -37.66
CA SER A 146 36.23 0.29 -38.05
C SER A 146 36.78 0.43 -39.47
N LEU A 147 35.95 0.82 -40.44
CA LEU A 147 36.35 1.02 -41.84
C LEU A 147 37.42 2.11 -42.00
N MET A 148 37.30 3.20 -41.23
CA MET A 148 38.27 4.29 -41.24
C MET A 148 39.64 3.87 -40.68
N ASN A 149 39.68 3.02 -39.64
CA ASN A 149 40.93 2.52 -39.08
C ASN A 149 41.65 1.57 -40.04
N ASP A 150 40.92 0.71 -40.75
CA ASP A 150 41.50 -0.21 -41.73
C ASP A 150 42.10 0.53 -42.94
N TYR A 151 41.48 1.65 -43.37
CA TYR A 151 42.01 2.47 -44.46
C TYR A 151 43.32 3.17 -44.10
N ILE A 152 43.47 3.64 -42.85
CA ILE A 152 44.67 4.32 -42.38
C ILE A 152 45.87 3.36 -42.35
N GLN A 153 45.67 2.09 -41.98
CA GLN A 153 46.75 1.09 -41.93
C GLN A 153 47.26 0.63 -43.31
N LEU A 154 46.50 0.87 -44.38
CA LEU A 154 46.89 0.48 -45.75
C LEU A 154 47.73 1.55 -46.48
N GLN A 155 47.98 2.70 -45.85
CA GLN A 155 48.76 3.81 -46.42
C GLN A 155 50.18 3.93 -45.82
N GLU A 156 50.55 3.05 -44.89
CA GLU A 156 51.90 2.90 -44.34
C GLU A 156 52.62 1.67 -44.92
#